data_AF-A0A2E8RQC9-F1
#
_entry.id   AF-A0A2E8RQC9-F1
#
_cell.length_a   1.000
_cell.length_b   1.000
_cell.length_c   1.000
_cell.angle_alpha   90.00
_cell.angle_beta   90.00
_cell.angle_gamma   90.00
#
_symmetry.space_group_name_H-M   'P 1'
#
loop_
_entity.id
_entity.type
_entity.pdbx_description
1 polymer ?
#
loop_
_entity_poly.entity_id
_entity_poly.type
_entity_poly.pdbx_seq_one_letter_code
_entity_poly.pdbx_strand_id
1 'polypeptide(L)'
;MKALEKIKESSQAIVKICQKERLSKTDKERLFKLQGDIFSQIDTLTECEICGGVSDLIASITIAHTTANLCSQCGIEALTDGQIKKSSRRSSRKTSTNNGTAKNKKVNKTSPLPSKTTSIKTNTASLIENIELETGLSKPIIRRIEKMIAEIATPMSVEHTFQYMLNEAKIAKMKVSDEQLEKAVSILMTNTTKS
;
A
#
# COMPACT_ATOMS: atom_id res chain seq x y z
N MET A 1 -3.57 -20.41 8.84
CA MET A 1 -2.72 -20.56 7.65
C MET A 1 -3.51 -20.68 6.34
N LYS A 2 -4.85 -20.78 6.38
CA LYS A 2 -5.66 -21.07 5.18
C LYS A 2 -5.74 -19.87 4.23
N ALA A 3 -5.73 -18.64 4.75
CA ALA A 3 -5.80 -17.44 3.91
C ALA A 3 -4.52 -17.22 3.10
N LEU A 4 -3.35 -17.37 3.73
CA LEU A 4 -2.04 -17.24 3.06
C LEU A 4 -1.83 -18.32 1.98
N GLU A 5 -2.29 -19.55 2.24
CA GLU A 5 -2.24 -20.63 1.26
C GLU A 5 -3.11 -20.35 0.04
N LYS A 6 -4.35 -19.87 0.25
CA LYS A 6 -5.24 -19.44 -0.83
C LYS A 6 -4.68 -18.28 -1.64
N ILE A 7 -4.05 -17.29 -1.00
CA ILE A 7 -3.37 -16.20 -1.71
C ILE A 7 -2.30 -16.77 -2.64
N LYS A 8 -1.46 -17.67 -2.12
CA LYS A 8 -0.41 -18.34 -2.89
C LYS A 8 -0.99 -19.10 -4.10
N GLU A 9 -2.03 -19.88 -3.89
CA GLU A 9 -2.71 -20.63 -4.97
C GLU A 9 -3.27 -19.70 -6.05
N SER A 10 -3.96 -18.63 -5.64
CA SER A 10 -4.49 -17.62 -6.57
C SER A 10 -3.38 -16.91 -7.34
N SER A 11 -2.28 -16.53 -6.67
CA SER A 11 -1.11 -15.93 -7.33
C SER A 11 -0.47 -16.88 -8.35
N GLN A 12 -0.35 -18.17 -8.03
CA GLN A 12 0.16 -19.17 -8.97
C GLN A 12 -0.78 -19.35 -10.17
N ALA A 13 -2.10 -19.29 -9.95
CA ALA A 13 -3.07 -19.35 -11.04
C ALA A 13 -2.97 -18.13 -11.97
N ILE A 14 -2.74 -16.93 -11.43
CA ILE A 14 -2.47 -15.72 -12.22
C ILE A 14 -1.23 -15.91 -13.10
N VAL A 15 -0.12 -16.37 -12.51
CA VAL A 15 1.13 -16.61 -13.26
C VAL A 15 0.90 -17.56 -14.43
N LYS A 16 0.20 -18.68 -14.21
CA LYS A 16 -0.14 -19.65 -15.27
C LYS A 16 -0.97 -19.04 -16.40
N ILE A 17 -1.90 -18.14 -16.07
CA ILE A 17 -2.71 -17.46 -17.09
C ILE A 17 -1.83 -16.49 -17.89
N CYS A 18 -0.99 -15.71 -17.22
CA CYS A 18 -0.10 -14.74 -17.85
C CYS A 18 0.99 -15.36 -18.73
N GLN A 19 1.34 -16.63 -18.53
CA GLN A 19 2.29 -17.37 -19.35
C GLN A 19 1.73 -17.79 -20.73
N LYS A 20 0.43 -17.63 -20.99
CA LYS A 20 -0.18 -17.96 -22.29
C LYS A 20 0.19 -16.91 -23.35
N GLU A 21 0.48 -17.35 -24.58
CA GLU A 21 0.78 -16.45 -25.71
C GLU A 21 -0.37 -15.50 -26.07
N ARG A 22 -1.63 -15.95 -25.89
CA ARG A 22 -2.82 -15.14 -26.12
C ARG A 22 -3.84 -15.36 -25.01
N LEU A 23 -4.36 -14.26 -24.47
CA LEU A 23 -5.37 -14.26 -23.42
C LEU A 23 -6.78 -14.18 -24.03
N SER A 24 -7.62 -15.16 -23.70
CA SER A 24 -9.03 -15.17 -24.07
C SER A 24 -9.87 -14.25 -23.18
N LYS A 25 -11.13 -14.01 -23.57
CA LYS A 25 -12.08 -13.24 -22.73
C LYS A 25 -12.30 -13.91 -21.37
N THR A 26 -12.39 -15.24 -21.35
CA THR A 26 -12.57 -16.03 -20.13
C THR A 26 -11.34 -15.99 -19.22
N ASP A 27 -10.13 -15.92 -19.80
CA ASP A 27 -8.90 -15.71 -19.03
C ASP A 27 -8.92 -14.36 -18.30
N LYS A 28 -9.37 -13.29 -18.97
CA LYS A 28 -9.49 -11.95 -18.36
C LYS A 28 -10.50 -11.93 -17.23
N GLU A 29 -11.68 -12.54 -17.42
CA GLU A 29 -12.69 -12.68 -16.37
C GLU A 29 -12.16 -13.48 -15.17
N ARG A 30 -11.36 -14.52 -15.43
CA ARG A 30 -10.71 -15.31 -14.38
C ARG A 30 -9.65 -14.54 -13.63
N LEU A 31 -8.86 -13.70 -14.30
CA LEU A 31 -7.89 -12.81 -13.64
C LEU A 31 -8.57 -11.84 -12.67
N PHE A 32 -9.70 -11.24 -13.05
CA PHE A 32 -10.47 -10.37 -12.15
C PHE A 32 -11.01 -11.11 -10.93
N LYS A 33 -11.49 -12.35 -11.11
CA LYS A 33 -11.92 -13.18 -9.97
C LYS A 33 -10.76 -13.49 -9.03
N LEU A 34 -9.62 -13.93 -9.56
CA LEU A 34 -8.43 -14.24 -8.77
C LEU A 34 -7.90 -13.00 -8.01
N GLN A 35 -7.97 -11.83 -8.63
CA GLN A 35 -7.64 -10.56 -7.97
C GLN A 35 -8.59 -10.28 -6.79
N GLY A 36 -9.90 -10.42 -7.00
CA GLY A 36 -10.90 -10.26 -5.94
C GLY A 36 -10.72 -11.26 -4.80
N ASP A 37 -10.40 -12.51 -5.12
CA ASP A 37 -10.12 -13.56 -4.14
C ASP A 37 -8.90 -13.21 -3.28
N ILE A 38 -7.81 -12.73 -3.91
CA ILE A 38 -6.60 -12.29 -3.18
C ILE A 38 -6.93 -11.16 -2.21
N PHE A 39 -7.63 -10.11 -2.64
CA PHE A 39 -7.99 -9.01 -1.75
C PHE A 39 -8.88 -9.47 -0.60
N SER A 40 -9.87 -10.31 -0.88
CA SER A 40 -10.76 -10.85 0.16
C SER A 40 -10.00 -11.68 1.19
N GLN A 41 -8.95 -12.42 0.80
CA GLN A 41 -8.12 -13.14 1.76
C GLN A 41 -7.20 -12.20 2.56
N ILE A 42 -6.65 -11.15 1.93
CA ILE A 42 -5.81 -10.16 2.61
C ILE A 42 -6.58 -9.47 3.74
N ASP A 43 -7.86 -9.13 3.52
CA ASP A 43 -8.70 -8.48 4.54
C ASP A 43 -8.93 -9.34 5.79
N THR A 44 -8.77 -10.66 5.68
CA THR A 44 -8.88 -11.58 6.84
C THR A 44 -7.58 -11.69 7.64
N LEU A 45 -6.47 -11.19 7.11
CA LEU A 45 -5.18 -11.24 7.76
C LEU A 45 -5.03 -10.11 8.77
N THR A 46 -4.49 -10.44 9.93
CA THR A 46 -4.26 -9.50 11.02
C THR A 46 -2.80 -9.59 11.48
N GLU A 47 -2.29 -8.48 11.99
CA GLU A 47 -0.90 -8.37 12.44
C GLU A 47 -0.78 -8.72 13.93
N CYS A 48 0.26 -9.46 14.29
CA CYS A 48 0.66 -9.71 15.67
C CYS A 48 1.31 -8.45 16.27
N GLU A 49 0.81 -7.99 17.41
CA GLU A 49 1.31 -6.78 18.11
C GLU A 49 2.75 -6.89 18.64
N ILE A 50 3.33 -8.10 18.67
CA ILE A 50 4.66 -8.34 19.25
C ILE A 50 5.73 -8.50 18.17
N CYS A 51 5.54 -9.45 17.25
CA CYS A 51 6.53 -9.73 16.21
C CYS A 51 6.27 -9.01 14.88
N GLY A 52 5.07 -8.43 14.69
CA GLY A 52 4.62 -7.88 13.41
C GLY A 52 4.29 -8.96 12.36
N GLY A 53 4.25 -10.23 12.76
CA GLY A 53 3.88 -11.32 11.88
C GLY A 53 2.41 -11.25 11.50
N VAL A 54 2.12 -11.39 10.21
CA VAL A 54 0.75 -11.37 9.68
C VAL A 54 0.20 -12.78 9.63
N SER A 55 -1.00 -12.98 10.19
CA SER A 55 -1.66 -14.29 10.23
C SER A 55 -3.19 -14.14 10.15
N ASP A 56 -3.85 -15.18 9.66
CA ASP A 56 -5.30 -15.35 9.77
C ASP A 56 -5.72 -15.88 11.15
N LEU A 57 -4.75 -16.29 11.99
CA LEU A 57 -4.98 -16.80 13.32
C LEU A 57 -4.24 -15.92 14.35
N ILE A 58 -4.83 -14.77 14.61
CA ILE A 58 -4.43 -13.88 15.70
C ILE A 58 -5.49 -13.96 16.80
N ALA A 59 -5.07 -14.26 18.02
CA ALA A 59 -5.94 -14.34 19.18
C ALA A 59 -5.72 -13.12 20.09
N SER A 60 -6.80 -12.56 20.61
CA SER A 60 -6.72 -11.55 21.66
C SER A 60 -6.49 -12.24 23.00
N ILE A 61 -5.32 -12.01 23.60
CA ILE A 61 -4.92 -12.63 24.87
C ILE A 61 -4.77 -11.53 25.92
N THR A 62 -5.32 -11.77 27.11
CA THR A 62 -5.19 -10.89 28.27
C THR A 62 -4.45 -11.61 29.38
N ILE A 63 -3.34 -11.03 29.84
CA ILE A 63 -2.57 -11.52 30.98
C ILE A 63 -2.40 -10.37 31.98
N ALA A 64 -2.79 -10.61 33.23
CA ALA A 64 -2.95 -9.59 34.28
C ALA A 64 -3.87 -8.43 33.81
N HIS A 65 -3.29 -7.32 33.36
CA HIS A 65 -4.01 -6.14 32.88
C HIS A 65 -3.62 -5.71 31.45
N THR A 66 -2.85 -6.54 30.75
CA THR A 66 -2.40 -6.26 29.39
C THR A 66 -3.13 -7.15 28.41
N THR A 67 -3.81 -6.55 27.44
CA THR A 67 -4.40 -7.23 26.29
C THR A 67 -3.56 -6.96 25.04
N ALA A 68 -3.35 -7.98 24.22
CA ALA A 68 -2.70 -7.87 22.91
C ALA A 68 -3.23 -8.92 21.93
N ASN A 69 -3.23 -8.58 20.65
CA ASN A 69 -3.50 -9.49 19.55
C ASN A 69 -2.21 -10.23 19.14
N LEU A 70 -2.15 -11.53 19.42
CA LEU A 70 -0.94 -12.35 19.31
C LEU A 70 -1.10 -13.47 18.29
N CYS A 71 -0.04 -13.72 17.50
CA CYS A 71 0.08 -14.96 16.74
C CYS A 71 0.31 -16.15 17.69
N SER A 72 0.15 -17.37 17.18
CA SER A 72 0.33 -18.59 17.97
C SER A 72 1.65 -18.63 18.73
N GLN A 73 2.76 -18.30 18.07
CA GLN A 73 4.09 -18.33 18.69
C GLN A 73 4.21 -17.33 19.84
N CYS A 74 3.91 -16.05 19.58
CA CYS A 74 3.98 -15.01 20.62
C CYS A 74 2.95 -15.23 21.74
N GLY A 75 1.80 -15.84 21.42
CA GLY A 75 0.79 -16.21 22.40
C GLY A 75 1.27 -17.31 23.35
N ILE A 76 1.88 -18.36 22.83
CA ILE A 76 2.46 -19.45 23.64
C ILE A 76 3.58 -18.92 24.53
N GLU A 77 4.47 -18.09 23.99
CA GLU A 77 5.55 -17.45 24.76
C GLU A 77 4.99 -16.56 25.88
N ALA A 78 4.00 -15.72 25.59
CA ALA A 78 3.39 -14.85 26.59
C ALA A 78 2.70 -15.64 27.72
N LEU A 79 2.03 -16.75 27.38
CA LEU A 79 1.40 -17.64 28.36
C LEU A 79 2.43 -18.39 29.21
N THR A 80 3.55 -18.81 28.60
CA THR A 80 4.63 -19.52 29.30
C THR A 80 5.38 -18.57 30.25
N ASP A 81 5.65 -17.35 29.81
CA ASP A 81 6.33 -16.32 30.60
C ASP A 81 5.41 -15.67 31.64
N GLY A 82 4.09 -15.86 31.55
CA GLY A 82 3.11 -15.20 32.41
C GLY A 82 3.01 -13.69 32.20
N GLN A 83 3.55 -13.15 31.10
CA GLN A 83 3.55 -11.72 30.80
C GLN A 83 3.59 -11.45 29.29
N ILE A 84 2.90 -10.39 28.85
CA ILE A 84 2.97 -9.91 27.47
C ILE A 84 4.11 -8.90 27.35
N LYS A 85 5.25 -9.34 26.81
CA LYS A 85 6.40 -8.47 26.50
C LYS A 85 6.14 -7.69 25.22
N LYS A 86 5.43 -6.56 25.31
CA LYS A 86 5.22 -5.67 24.16
C LYS A 86 6.58 -5.23 23.60
N SER A 87 6.90 -5.70 22.40
CA SER A 87 8.04 -5.21 21.65
C SER A 87 7.81 -3.73 21.39
N SER A 88 8.63 -2.86 21.98
CA SER A 88 8.65 -1.44 21.66
C SER A 88 9.28 -1.26 20.28
N ARG A 89 8.62 -1.76 19.23
CA ARG A 89 8.78 -1.16 17.92
C ARG A 89 8.00 0.13 18.01
N ARG A 90 8.69 1.27 17.87
CA ARG A 90 8.05 2.58 17.68
C ARG A 90 7.10 2.46 16.50
N SER A 91 5.85 2.12 16.79
CA SER A 91 4.74 2.27 15.86
C SER A 91 4.61 3.76 15.65
N SER A 92 5.14 4.27 14.54
CA SER A 92 4.88 5.63 14.08
C SER A 92 3.44 5.69 13.56
N ARG A 93 2.47 5.37 14.41
CA ARG A 93 1.05 5.65 14.20
C ARG A 93 0.70 6.79 15.15
N LYS A 94 0.97 8.01 14.70
CA LYS A 94 0.44 9.23 15.33
C LYS A 94 -1.08 9.24 15.11
N THR A 95 -1.84 8.57 15.96
CA THR A 95 -3.25 8.91 16.15
C THR A 95 -3.30 10.23 16.92
N SER A 96 -3.45 11.33 16.19
CA SER A 96 -3.71 12.64 16.78
C SER A 96 -5.14 12.68 17.30
N THR A 97 -5.36 12.18 18.50
CA THR A 97 -6.61 12.42 19.24
C THR A 97 -6.54 13.83 19.80
N ASN A 98 -7.13 14.78 19.08
CA ASN A 98 -7.30 16.16 19.54
C ASN A 98 -8.29 16.19 20.72
N ASN A 99 -7.86 16.66 21.89
CA ASN A 99 -8.75 17.05 22.97
C ASN A 99 -8.31 18.40 23.57
N GLY A 100 -9.30 19.31 23.69
CA GLY A 100 -9.23 20.61 24.37
C GLY A 100 -8.95 21.77 23.42
N THR A 101 -9.74 22.84 23.29
CA THR A 101 -10.81 23.41 24.13
C THR A 101 -11.65 24.45 23.35
N ALA A 102 -12.98 24.36 23.49
CA ALA A 102 -14.00 25.41 23.56
C ALA A 102 -14.01 26.65 22.61
N LYS A 103 -15.09 26.82 21.83
CA LYS A 103 -16.23 27.73 22.15
C LYS A 103 -17.31 27.79 21.03
N ASN A 104 -18.55 27.99 21.48
CA ASN A 104 -19.85 27.99 20.79
C ASN A 104 -20.04 28.98 19.62
N LYS A 105 -20.83 28.60 18.57
CA LYS A 105 -22.12 29.26 18.20
C LYS A 105 -22.88 28.59 17.02
N LYS A 106 -24.10 28.12 17.35
CA LYS A 106 -25.41 28.11 16.64
C LYS A 106 -25.55 28.10 15.09
N VAL A 107 -26.30 27.08 14.63
CA VAL A 107 -27.59 27.10 13.85
C VAL A 107 -27.64 26.76 12.33
N ASN A 108 -28.38 25.65 12.09
CA ASN A 108 -29.31 25.21 11.02
C ASN A 108 -28.93 24.95 9.53
N LYS A 109 -29.18 23.67 9.17
CA LYS A 109 -29.85 23.07 7.98
C LYS A 109 -29.49 23.57 6.57
N THR A 110 -28.95 22.65 5.74
CA THR A 110 -29.64 21.91 4.64
C THR A 110 -28.56 21.27 3.73
N SER A 111 -28.72 20.00 3.33
CA SER A 111 -27.92 19.23 2.34
C SER A 111 -27.94 19.83 0.91
N PRO A 112 -27.18 19.39 -0.13
CA PRO A 112 -26.22 18.26 -0.29
C PRO A 112 -24.85 18.61 -0.96
N LEU A 113 -23.93 17.61 -1.05
CA LEU A 113 -22.58 17.48 -1.70
C LEU A 113 -22.08 18.58 -2.70
N PRO A 114 -20.76 18.89 -2.79
CA PRO A 114 -19.78 17.97 -3.42
C PRO A 114 -18.33 17.97 -2.86
N SER A 115 -17.60 16.90 -3.21
CA SER A 115 -16.15 16.68 -3.18
C SER A 115 -15.24 17.92 -3.18
N LYS A 116 -14.29 17.99 -2.24
CA LYS A 116 -13.04 18.77 -2.40
C LYS A 116 -11.86 18.07 -1.72
N THR A 117 -10.98 17.55 -2.57
CA THR A 117 -9.58 17.26 -2.31
C THR A 117 -8.88 18.56 -1.89
N THR A 118 -8.37 18.62 -0.66
CA THR A 118 -7.54 19.75 -0.22
C THR A 118 -6.11 19.51 -0.70
N SER A 119 -5.71 20.30 -1.70
CA SER A 119 -4.36 20.34 -2.25
C SER A 119 -3.36 20.84 -1.20
N ILE A 120 -2.35 20.03 -0.87
CA ILE A 120 -1.13 20.50 -0.23
C ILE A 120 -0.21 21.02 -1.35
N LYS A 121 -0.33 22.32 -1.65
CA LYS A 121 0.59 23.05 -2.52
C LYS A 121 1.79 23.49 -1.68
N THR A 122 2.96 22.84 -1.84
CA THR A 122 4.26 23.55 -1.74
C THR A 122 5.52 22.78 -2.17
N ASN A 123 5.52 21.48 -2.50
CA ASN A 123 6.80 20.80 -2.80
C ASN A 123 6.84 19.94 -4.10
N THR A 124 5.78 19.98 -4.92
CA THR A 124 5.73 19.18 -6.16
C THR A 124 6.35 19.89 -7.36
N ALA A 125 6.30 21.24 -7.40
CA ALA A 125 6.85 22.01 -8.51
C ALA A 125 8.38 21.92 -8.59
N SER A 126 9.06 22.05 -7.44
CA SER A 126 10.52 21.92 -7.32
C SER A 126 10.99 20.50 -7.65
N LEU A 127 10.23 19.47 -7.27
CA LEU A 127 10.57 18.08 -7.53
C LEU A 127 10.46 17.74 -9.02
N ILE A 128 9.39 18.19 -9.69
CA ILE A 128 9.23 18.01 -11.14
C ILE A 128 10.35 18.72 -11.91
N GLU A 129 10.78 19.91 -11.47
CA GLU A 129 11.90 20.64 -12.07
C GLU A 129 13.23 19.91 -11.91
N ASN A 130 13.48 19.30 -10.75
CA ASN A 130 14.67 18.47 -10.55
C ASN A 130 14.67 17.23 -11.45
N ILE A 131 13.53 16.56 -11.59
CA ILE A 131 13.41 15.40 -12.50
C ILE A 131 13.63 15.83 -13.96
N GLU A 132 13.07 16.97 -14.37
CA GLU A 132 13.27 17.52 -15.71
C GLU A 132 14.76 17.80 -15.99
N LEU A 133 15.48 18.39 -15.04
CA LEU A 133 16.91 18.64 -15.15
C LEU A 133 17.75 17.35 -15.21
N GLU A 134 17.41 16.34 -14.42
CA GLU A 134 18.20 15.10 -14.33
C GLU A 134 17.90 14.09 -15.46
N THR A 135 16.68 14.12 -16.01
CA THR A 135 16.23 13.12 -16.99
C THR A 135 15.97 13.69 -18.39
N GLY A 136 15.83 15.01 -18.53
CA GLY A 136 15.41 15.66 -19.78
C GLY A 136 13.96 15.35 -20.18
N LEU A 137 13.14 14.80 -19.27
CA LEU A 137 11.74 14.50 -19.52
C LEU A 137 10.86 15.74 -19.39
N SER A 138 9.92 15.90 -20.33
CA SER A 138 8.94 16.99 -20.23
C SER A 138 8.04 16.85 -18.99
N LYS A 139 7.68 17.98 -18.37
CA LYS A 139 6.78 18.04 -17.20
C LYS A 139 5.49 17.20 -17.34
N PRO A 140 4.81 17.13 -18.51
CA PRO A 140 3.62 16.27 -18.67
C PRO A 140 3.91 14.78 -18.53
N ILE A 141 5.07 14.31 -19.00
CA ILE A 141 5.49 12.91 -18.88
C ILE A 141 5.76 12.58 -17.42
N ILE A 142 6.47 13.44 -16.69
CA ILE A 142 6.78 13.27 -15.28
C ILE A 142 5.50 13.16 -14.44
N ARG A 143 4.53 14.05 -14.66
CA ARG A 143 3.21 14.00 -13.98
C ARG A 143 2.44 12.71 -14.29
N ARG A 144 2.58 12.19 -15.50
CA ARG A 144 1.97 10.92 -15.88
C ARG A 144 2.60 9.74 -15.14
N ILE A 145 3.94 9.75 -15.01
CA ILE A 145 4.69 8.76 -14.22
C ILE A 145 4.28 8.82 -12.75
N GLU A 146 4.24 10.02 -12.16
CA GLU A 146 3.80 10.23 -10.77
C GLU A 146 2.38 9.69 -10.53
N LYS A 147 1.45 9.95 -11.45
CA LYS A 147 0.08 9.44 -11.35
C LYS A 147 0.04 7.90 -11.41
N MET A 148 0.79 7.29 -12.32
CA MET A 148 0.85 5.83 -12.42
C MET A 148 1.43 5.20 -11.15
N ILE A 149 2.46 5.82 -10.55
CA ILE A 149 3.02 5.37 -9.26
C ILE A 149 1.97 5.47 -8.14
N ALA A 150 1.19 6.56 -8.10
CA ALA A 150 0.15 6.74 -7.09
C ALA A 150 -1.00 5.71 -7.18
N GLU A 151 -1.19 5.09 -8.34
CA GLU A 151 -2.18 4.02 -8.55
C GLU A 151 -1.68 2.63 -8.11
N ILE A 152 -0.38 2.49 -7.81
CA ILE A 152 0.21 1.24 -7.31
C ILE A 152 -0.11 1.09 -5.81
N ALA A 153 -0.62 -0.09 -5.42
CA ALA A 153 -0.81 -0.44 -4.01
C ALA A 153 0.55 -0.58 -3.30
N THR A 154 0.79 0.20 -2.25
CA THR A 154 2.01 0.15 -1.44
C THR A 154 1.92 -0.92 -0.34
N PRO A 155 3.06 -1.54 0.08
CA PRO A 155 4.45 -1.23 -0.29
C PRO A 155 4.99 -2.10 -1.45
N MET A 156 5.49 -1.46 -2.51
CA MET A 156 6.22 -2.10 -3.62
C MET A 156 7.66 -1.55 -3.67
N SER A 157 8.66 -2.43 -3.85
CA SER A 157 10.07 -2.02 -3.94
C SER A 157 10.34 -1.19 -5.19
N VAL A 158 11.36 -0.34 -5.18
CA VAL A 158 11.75 0.49 -6.35
C VAL A 158 11.95 -0.35 -7.62
N GLU A 159 12.61 -1.50 -7.52
CA GLU A 159 12.86 -2.41 -8.66
C GLU A 159 11.54 -2.91 -9.28
N HIS A 160 10.66 -3.46 -8.45
CA HIS A 160 9.35 -3.94 -8.92
C HIS A 160 8.47 -2.80 -9.45
N THR A 161 8.53 -1.61 -8.85
CA THR A 161 7.84 -0.43 -9.37
C THR A 161 8.40 -0.05 -10.74
N PHE A 162 9.72 -0.06 -10.94
CA PHE A 162 10.34 0.22 -12.23
C PHE A 162 9.89 -0.77 -13.31
N GLN A 163 9.92 -2.07 -13.01
CA GLN A 163 9.47 -3.11 -13.95
C GLN A 163 7.99 -2.96 -14.33
N TYR A 164 7.14 -2.63 -13.36
CA TYR A 164 5.73 -2.32 -13.61
C TYR A 164 5.59 -1.10 -14.53
N MET A 165 6.33 -0.02 -14.21
CA MET A 165 6.30 1.22 -14.98
C MET A 165 6.82 1.07 -16.41
N LEU A 166 7.82 0.20 -16.64
CA LEU A 166 8.27 -0.14 -17.99
C LEU A 166 7.14 -0.75 -18.82
N ASN A 167 6.36 -1.65 -18.24
CA ASN A 167 5.23 -2.27 -18.92
C ASN A 167 4.12 -1.25 -19.19
N GLU A 168 3.77 -0.42 -18.22
CA GLU A 168 2.77 0.64 -18.39
C GLU A 168 3.18 1.68 -19.44
N ALA A 169 4.46 2.09 -19.46
CA ALA A 169 4.99 3.02 -20.45
C ALA A 169 4.91 2.43 -21.88
N LYS A 170 5.18 1.13 -22.03
CA LYS A 170 5.02 0.40 -23.31
C LYS A 170 3.57 0.34 -23.75
N ILE A 171 2.65 0.01 -22.84
CA ILE A 171 1.20 -0.04 -23.11
C ILE A 171 0.69 1.36 -23.52
N ALA A 172 1.13 2.39 -22.81
CA ALA A 172 0.76 3.78 -23.06
C ALA A 172 1.51 4.42 -24.24
N LYS A 173 2.41 3.69 -24.91
CA LYS A 173 3.28 4.16 -26.02
C LYS A 173 4.01 5.46 -25.68
N MET A 174 4.53 5.55 -24.46
CA MET A 174 5.26 6.72 -23.99
C MET A 174 6.63 6.79 -24.68
N LYS A 175 7.02 7.99 -25.14
CA LYS A 175 8.34 8.25 -25.71
C LYS A 175 9.33 8.57 -24.58
N VAL A 176 9.77 7.54 -23.87
CA VAL A 176 10.68 7.64 -22.71
C VAL A 176 11.69 6.49 -22.81
N SER A 177 12.99 6.76 -22.58
CA SER A 177 13.99 5.69 -22.51
C SER A 177 13.96 4.98 -21.16
N ASP A 178 14.40 3.72 -21.13
CA ASP A 178 14.41 2.91 -19.91
C ASP A 178 15.23 3.58 -18.79
N GLU A 179 16.40 4.16 -19.13
CA GLU A 179 17.26 4.91 -18.18
C GLU A 179 16.58 6.17 -17.62
N GLN A 180 15.82 6.89 -18.45
CA GLN A 180 15.08 8.08 -18.01
C GLN A 180 13.93 7.70 -17.07
N LEU A 181 13.26 6.59 -17.37
CA LEU A 181 12.16 6.08 -16.55
C LEU A 181 12.66 5.58 -15.19
N GLU A 182 13.77 4.84 -15.16
CA GLU A 182 14.37 4.30 -13.94
C GLU A 182 14.75 5.40 -12.95
N LYS A 183 15.42 6.45 -13.45
CA LYS A 183 15.80 7.63 -12.64
C LYS A 183 14.57 8.37 -12.12
N ALA A 184 13.58 8.63 -12.99
CA ALA A 184 12.35 9.31 -12.58
C ALA A 184 11.58 8.54 -11.49
N VAL A 185 11.45 7.22 -11.64
CA VAL A 185 10.79 6.33 -10.66
C VAL A 185 11.54 6.33 -9.33
N SER A 186 12.88 6.25 -9.37
CA SER A 186 13.72 6.26 -8.17
C SER A 186 13.58 7.56 -7.38
N ILE A 187 13.60 8.72 -8.06
CA ILE A 187 13.42 10.04 -7.42
C ILE A 187 12.02 10.16 -6.83
N LEU A 188 10.98 9.69 -7.53
CA LEU A 188 9.60 9.77 -7.04
C LEU A 188 9.37 8.86 -5.82
N MET A 189 9.84 7.61 -5.86
CA MET A 189 9.65 6.64 -4.77
C MET A 189 10.43 6.98 -3.49
N THR A 190 11.62 7.58 -3.62
CA THR A 190 12.42 8.00 -2.46
C THR A 190 11.88 9.24 -1.76
N ASN A 191 11.07 10.05 -2.44
CA ASN A 191 10.45 11.25 -1.90
C ASN A 191 9.01 11.01 -1.39
N THR A 192 8.28 10.02 -1.93
CA THR A 192 6.96 9.62 -1.41
C THR A 192 7.03 8.83 -0.11
N THR A 193 8.16 8.19 0.20
CA THR A 193 8.38 7.42 1.43
C THR A 193 8.84 8.25 2.64
N LYS A 194 9.11 9.56 2.47
CA LYS A 194 9.59 10.47 3.53
C LYS A 194 8.50 11.35 4.16
N SER A 195 7.22 11.11 3.90
CA SER A 195 6.10 11.87 4.48
C SER A 195 5.36 11.11 5.58
#